data_AF-A0A060BVS8-F1
#
_entry.id   AF-A0A060BVS8-F1
#
_cell.length_a   1.000
_cell.length_b   1.000
_cell.length_c   1.000
_cell.angle_alpha   90.00
_cell.angle_beta   90.00
_cell.angle_gamma   90.00
#
_symmetry.space_group_name_H-M   'P 1'
#
loop_
_entity.id
_entity.type
_entity.pdbx_description
1 polymer ?
#
loop_
_entity_poly.entity_id
_entity_poly.type
_entity_poly.pdbx_seq_one_letter_code
_entity_poly.pdbx_strand_id
1 'polypeptide(L)' 'MPKREHIVIAAGGTGGHMFPAQALARILVARGYRVALLTDRRGQGFGP' A
#
# COMPACT_ATOMS: atom_id res chain seq x y z
N MET A 1 7.19 -13.38 -13.50
CA MET A 1 6.17 -14.02 -12.62
C MET A 1 6.13 -13.26 -11.30
N PRO A 2 4.95 -12.96 -10.73
CA PRO A 2 4.89 -12.36 -9.41
C PRO A 2 5.50 -13.29 -8.36
N LYS A 3 6.25 -12.70 -7.44
CA LYS A 3 6.78 -13.36 -6.23
C LYS A 3 5.62 -13.96 -5.43
N ARG A 4 5.86 -15.07 -4.74
CA ARG A 4 4.82 -15.82 -4.02
C ARG A 4 4.42 -15.14 -2.71
N GLU A 5 5.27 -14.25 -2.21
CA GLU A 5 5.12 -13.52 -0.97
C GLU A 5 4.06 -12.42 -1.08
N HIS A 6 3.14 -12.40 -0.12
CA HIS A 6 2.14 -11.35 0.03
C HIS A 6 2.60 -10.39 1.12
N ILE A 7 2.67 -9.11 0.79
CA ILE A 7 3.03 -8.04 1.71
C ILE A 7 1.77 -7.25 2.04
N VAL A 8 1.48 -7.12 3.33
CA VAL A 8 0.38 -6.28 3.81
C VAL A 8 0.97 -5.03 4.43
N ILE A 9 0.59 -3.86 3.91
CA ILE A 9 0.96 -2.55 4.44
C ILE A 9 -0.27 -2.01 5.16
N ALA A 10 -0.17 -1.80 6.47
CA ALA A 10 -1.21 -1.15 7.25
C ALA A 10 -0.78 0.29 7.55
N ALA A 11 -1.52 1.26 7.01
CA ALA A 11 -1.29 2.68 7.26
C ALA A 11 -2.63 3.41 7.38
N GLY A 12 -2.73 4.34 8.34
CA GLY A 12 -3.96 5.07 8.63
C GLY A 12 -3.73 6.57 8.81
N GLY A 13 -4.83 7.31 8.88
CA GLY A 13 -4.84 8.77 8.86
C GLY A 13 -5.15 9.34 7.48
N THR A 14 -4.82 10.62 7.29
CA THR A 14 -5.16 11.35 6.07
C THR A 14 -4.01 11.26 5.05
N GLY A 15 -2.98 12.09 5.17
CA GLY A 15 -1.88 12.15 4.18
C GLY A 15 -0.55 11.59 4.67
N GLY A 16 -0.11 12.01 5.86
CA GLY A 16 1.28 11.83 6.33
C GLY A 16 1.78 10.39 6.32
N HIS A 17 0.91 9.41 6.57
CA HIS A 17 1.25 7.99 6.49
C HIS A 17 0.77 7.32 5.20
N MET A 18 -0.31 7.80 4.59
CA MET A 18 -0.90 7.17 3.40
C MET A 18 -0.06 7.37 2.15
N PHE A 19 0.48 8.57 1.93
CA PHE A 19 1.36 8.85 0.80
C PHE A 19 2.64 8.00 0.79
N PRO A 20 3.42 7.91 1.89
CA PRO A 20 4.59 7.04 1.91
C PRO A 20 4.22 5.55 1.82
N ALA A 21 3.11 5.13 2.44
CA ALA A 21 2.63 3.74 2.32
C ALA A 21 2.29 3.36 0.87
N GLN A 22 1.61 4.26 0.14
CA GLN A 22 1.28 4.07 -1.27
C GLN A 22 2.54 4.11 -2.15
N ALA A 23 3.51 4.99 -1.86
CA ALA A 23 4.79 5.03 -2.57
C ALA A 23 5.57 3.71 -2.40
N LEU A 24 5.63 3.19 -1.18
CA LEU A 24 6.24 1.89 -0.89
C LEU A 24 5.51 0.75 -1.62
N ALA A 25 4.17 0.75 -1.59
CA ALA A 25 3.36 -0.25 -2.28
C ALA A 25 3.68 -0.31 -3.79
N ARG A 26 3.79 0.85 -4.46
CA ARG A 26 4.13 0.94 -5.89
C ARG A 26 5.50 0.33 -6.18
N ILE A 27 6.50 0.59 -5.35
CA ILE A 27 7.86 0.04 -5.53
C ILE A 27 7.85 -1.48 -5.33
N LEU A 28 7.13 -2.00 -4.33
CA LEU A 28 7.04 -3.43 -4.08
C LEU A 28 6.30 -4.17 -5.20
N VAL A 29 5.22 -3.58 -5.73
CA VAL A 29 4.55 -4.10 -6.93
C VAL A 29 5.49 -4.11 -8.13
N ALA A 30 6.25 -3.03 -8.37
CA ALA A 30 7.24 -2.96 -9.45
C ALA A 30 8.36 -4.01 -9.31
N ARG A 31 8.69 -4.41 -8.08
CA ARG A 31 9.63 -5.51 -7.78
C ARG A 31 8.99 -6.90 -7.87
N GLY A 32 7.73 -6.99 -8.26
CA GLY A 32 7.00 -8.22 -8.50
C GLY A 32 6.31 -8.83 -7.28
N TYR A 33 6.22 -8.12 -6.15
CA TYR A 33 5.49 -8.61 -4.98
C TYR A 33 3.97 -8.44 -5.13
N ARG A 34 3.20 -9.30 -4.45
CA ARG A 34 1.75 -9.09 -4.25
C ARG A 34 1.58 -8.22 -3.02
N VAL A 35 0.87 -7.10 -3.14
CA VAL A 35 0.75 -6.10 -2.06
C VAL A 35 -0.70 -5.77 -1.80
N ALA A 36 -1.08 -5.74 -0.51
CA ALA A 36 -2.35 -5.18 -0.05
C ALA A 36 -2.08 -3.96 0.84
N LEU A 37 -2.77 -2.85 0.57
CA LEU A 37 -2.72 -1.64 1.39
C LEU A 37 -4.04 -1.54 2.19
N LEU A 38 -3.93 -1.64 3.51
CA LEU A 38 -5.05 -1.52 4.45
C LEU A 38 -5.02 -0.12 5.08
N THR A 39 -6.20 0.49 5.17
CA THR A 39 -6.36 1.81 5.77
C THR A 39 -7.63 1.93 6.60
N ASP A 40 -7.63 2.90 7.51
CA ASP A 40 -8.81 3.26 8.28
C ASP A 40 -9.81 4.06 7.42
N ARG A 41 -11.03 4.28 7.94
CA ARG A 41 -12.13 4.90 7.19
C ARG A 41 -11.79 6.29 6.61
N ARG A 42 -10.81 7.02 7.19
CA ARG A 42 -10.37 8.34 6.73
C ARG A 42 -9.45 8.26 5.51
N GLY A 43 -8.75 7.15 5.32
CA GLY A 43 -7.82 6.93 4.21
C GLY A 43 -8.48 6.40 2.93
N GLN A 44 -9.80 6.17 2.94
CA GLN A 44 -10.55 5.62 1.79
C GLN A 44 -10.56 6.53 0.55
N GLY A 45 -10.05 7.77 0.63
CA GLY A 45 -9.94 8.71 -0.48
C GLY A 45 -8.65 8.65 -1.30
N PHE A 46 -7.71 7.73 -0.99
CA PHE A 46 -6.39 7.65 -1.63
C PHE A 46 -6.20 6.43 -2.55
N GLY A 47 -7.27 5.65 -2.79
CA GLY A 47 -7.26 4.57 -3.78
C GLY A 47 -7.54 5.10 -5.20
N PRO A 48 -7.01 4.45 -6.27
CA PRO A 48 -7.52 4.68 -7.61
C PRO A 48 -8.98 4.25 -7.76
#